data_AF-A0A966MCJ5-F1
#
_entry.id   AF-A0A966MCJ5-F1
#
_cell.length_a   1.000
_cell.length_b   1.000
_cell.length_c   1.000
_cell.angle_alpha   90.00
_cell.angle_beta   90.00
_cell.angle_gamma   90.00
#
_symmetry.space_group_name_H-M   'P 1'
#
loop_
_entity.id
_entity.type
_entity.pdbx_description
1 polymer ?
#
loop_
_entity_poly.entity_id
_entity_poly.type
_entity_poly.pdbx_seq_one_letter_code
_entity_poly.pdbx_strand_id
1 'polypeptide(L)'
;LVREEAMFGTNQLPKFSDDSYQTTNGWWLIPTSEVTLTNTSANAITLESSLPIRMTAHTQCFRSEAGSAGKDTAGMLRQHQFEKVEMVSITHPNDSLAEHERMTNCAKAILEKLDLPYRVMLLCSGDTGFGAQKTNDLEVWLPGQQTYREISSVSVCGDFQARRMNARYKPSSGGKPEFVHTLNGSGLAVGRCLIAVLENGQQEDGSVKLPEILKNYLGGKTVIDNRGNLC
;
A
#
# COMPACT_ATOMS: atom_id res chain seq x y z
N LEU A 1 2.00 12.02 -11.69
CA LEU A 1 2.55 11.54 -12.98
C LEU A 1 4.04 11.26 -12.79
N VAL A 2 4.58 10.25 -13.47
CA VAL A 2 6.01 9.90 -13.45
C VAL A 2 6.51 9.58 -14.86
N ARG A 3 7.83 9.55 -15.03
CA ARG A 3 8.46 9.05 -16.25
C ARG A 3 8.54 7.52 -16.24
N GLU A 4 8.80 6.94 -17.41
CA GLU A 4 8.86 5.49 -17.61
C GLU A 4 9.92 4.81 -16.72
N GLU A 5 11.06 5.46 -16.50
CA GLU A 5 12.15 4.89 -15.71
C GLU A 5 11.74 4.64 -14.26
N ALA A 6 10.87 5.48 -13.71
CA ALA A 6 10.33 5.29 -12.37
C ALA A 6 9.44 4.04 -12.31
N MET A 7 8.54 3.88 -13.28
CA MET A 7 7.66 2.71 -13.39
C MET A 7 8.46 1.41 -13.62
N PHE A 8 9.54 1.48 -14.40
CA PHE A 8 10.46 0.34 -14.58
C PHE A 8 11.17 -0.01 -13.28
N GLY A 9 11.70 0.99 -12.56
CA GLY A 9 12.42 0.83 -11.30
C GLY A 9 11.63 0.09 -10.22
N THR A 10 10.35 0.41 -10.09
CA THR A 10 9.45 -0.18 -9.08
C THR A 10 8.61 -1.34 -9.59
N ASN A 11 8.99 -1.92 -10.73
CA ASN A 11 8.43 -3.16 -11.27
C ASN A 11 7.02 -3.08 -11.88
N GLN A 12 6.50 -1.89 -12.16
CA GLN A 12 5.25 -1.75 -12.91
C GLN A 12 5.49 -2.03 -14.39
N LEU A 13 6.65 -1.63 -14.93
CA LEU A 13 7.04 -1.93 -16.30
C LEU A 13 8.18 -2.97 -16.39
N PRO A 14 8.19 -3.81 -17.46
CA PRO A 14 7.24 -3.83 -18.58
C PRO A 14 5.99 -4.70 -18.32
N LYS A 15 5.97 -5.51 -17.25
CA LYS A 15 5.00 -6.59 -17.05
C LYS A 15 3.54 -6.10 -16.89
N PHE A 16 3.33 -4.95 -16.26
CA PHE A 16 2.00 -4.41 -15.92
C PHE A 16 1.69 -3.14 -16.72
N SER A 17 2.15 -3.06 -17.98
CA SER A 17 1.82 -1.96 -18.89
C SER A 17 0.32 -1.82 -19.09
N ASP A 18 -0.36 -2.95 -19.28
CA ASP A 18 -1.79 -2.99 -19.59
C ASP A 18 -2.65 -2.59 -18.38
N ASP A 19 -2.11 -2.74 -17.17
CA ASP A 19 -2.72 -2.31 -15.91
C ASP A 19 -2.45 -0.82 -15.57
N SER A 20 -1.63 -0.14 -16.37
CA SER A 20 -1.14 1.22 -16.13
C SER A 20 -1.69 2.22 -17.14
N TYR A 21 -1.98 3.44 -16.69
CA TYR A 21 -2.41 4.52 -17.60
C TYR A 21 -1.21 5.36 -18.07
N GLN A 22 -0.98 5.40 -19.38
CA GLN A 22 -0.07 6.34 -20.02
C GLN A 22 -0.84 7.51 -20.64
N THR A 23 -0.35 8.72 -20.38
CA THR A 23 -0.83 9.96 -20.99
C THR A 23 -0.28 10.12 -22.41
N THR A 24 -0.94 10.93 -23.23
CA THR A 24 -0.57 11.12 -24.65
C THR A 24 0.80 11.77 -24.87
N ASN A 25 1.40 12.38 -23.84
CA ASN A 25 2.74 12.96 -23.88
C ASN A 25 3.81 12.05 -23.26
N GLY A 26 3.51 10.77 -23.01
CA GLY A 26 4.46 9.75 -22.58
C GLY A 26 4.65 9.62 -21.07
N TRP A 27 3.93 10.38 -20.25
CA TRP A 27 3.97 10.27 -18.78
C TRP A 27 2.98 9.22 -18.26
N TRP A 28 3.27 8.65 -17.10
CA TRP A 28 2.46 7.60 -16.49
C TRP A 28 1.73 8.10 -15.24
N LEU A 29 0.45 7.76 -15.09
CA LEU A 29 -0.25 7.89 -13.82
C LEU A 29 0.23 6.79 -12.87
N ILE A 30 0.41 7.14 -11.59
CA ILE A 30 0.96 6.19 -10.62
C ILE A 30 -0.14 5.24 -10.12
N PRO A 31 0.09 3.91 -10.11
CA PRO A 31 -0.84 2.95 -9.53
C PRO A 31 -0.71 2.84 -8.00
N THR A 32 0.30 3.50 -7.43
CA THR A 32 0.62 3.59 -6.00
C THR A 32 1.72 4.64 -5.79
N SER A 33 1.74 5.34 -4.65
CA SER A 33 2.86 6.22 -4.27
C SER A 33 4.16 5.48 -4.00
N GLU A 34 4.15 4.15 -3.91
CA GLU A 34 5.37 3.33 -3.95
C GLU A 34 6.28 3.74 -5.12
N VAL A 35 5.70 3.94 -6.31
CA VAL A 35 6.47 4.30 -7.51
C VAL A 35 7.30 5.55 -7.26
N THR A 36 6.67 6.60 -6.73
CA THR A 36 7.34 7.86 -6.46
C THR A 36 8.28 7.81 -5.26
N LEU A 37 7.86 7.17 -4.17
CA LEU A 37 8.59 7.17 -2.90
C LEU A 37 9.87 6.34 -3.00
N THR A 38 9.80 5.15 -3.60
CA THR A 38 10.96 4.27 -3.73
C THR A 38 12.00 4.87 -4.70
N ASN A 39 11.55 5.53 -5.77
CA ASN A 39 12.44 6.20 -6.73
C ASN A 39 13.13 7.46 -6.18
N THR A 40 12.81 7.93 -4.97
CA THR A 40 13.63 8.97 -4.30
C THR A 40 15.08 8.52 -4.09
N SER A 41 15.32 7.21 -4.06
CA SER A 41 16.66 6.60 -3.96
C SER A 41 17.26 6.21 -5.31
N ALA A 42 16.58 6.47 -6.44
CA ALA A 42 17.07 6.07 -7.76
C ALA A 42 18.39 6.78 -8.11
N ASN A 43 19.36 6.00 -8.59
CA ASN A 43 20.73 6.40 -8.91
C ASN A 43 21.51 7.05 -7.75
N ALA A 44 21.02 6.92 -6.51
CA ALA A 44 21.65 7.49 -5.33
C ALA A 44 22.63 6.51 -4.66
N ILE A 45 23.61 7.08 -3.94
CA ILE A 45 24.44 6.36 -2.98
C ILE A 45 24.15 6.96 -1.59
N THR A 46 23.33 6.26 -0.81
CA THR A 46 22.91 6.65 0.54
C THR A 46 24.01 6.38 1.57
N LEU A 47 24.14 7.22 2.58
CA LEU A 47 25.00 6.92 3.73
C LEU A 47 24.35 5.81 4.57
N GLU A 48 25.12 4.79 4.96
CA GLU A 48 24.58 3.68 5.78
C GLU A 48 23.92 4.19 7.07
N SER A 49 24.49 5.22 7.72
CA SER A 49 23.94 5.84 8.92
C SER A 49 22.59 6.54 8.73
N SER A 50 22.15 6.75 7.49
CA SER A 50 20.82 7.29 7.17
C SER A 50 19.75 6.20 7.03
N LEU A 51 20.13 4.92 7.06
CA LEU A 51 19.20 3.80 6.97
C LEU A 51 18.68 3.41 8.37
N PRO A 52 17.40 2.99 8.49
CA PRO A 52 16.40 2.94 7.43
C PRO A 52 15.79 4.32 7.13
N ILE A 53 15.58 4.62 5.84
CA ILE A 53 14.78 5.76 5.41
C ILE A 53 13.33 5.29 5.34
N ARG A 54 12.44 5.91 6.13
CA ARG A 54 11.01 5.59 6.17
C ARG A 54 10.20 6.76 5.66
N MET A 55 9.33 6.50 4.69
CA MET A 55 8.51 7.50 4.02
C MET A 55 7.05 7.06 4.02
N THR A 56 6.14 8.04 3.98
CA THR A 56 4.72 7.81 3.75
C THR A 56 4.13 8.89 2.86
N ALA A 57 3.10 8.55 2.11
CA ALA A 57 2.34 9.51 1.31
C ALA A 57 0.90 9.07 1.15
N HIS A 58 -0.01 10.03 1.16
CA HIS A 58 -1.38 9.87 0.72
C HIS A 58 -1.51 10.31 -0.74
N THR A 59 -1.97 9.43 -1.64
CA THR A 59 -2.12 9.76 -3.06
C THR A 59 -3.35 9.13 -3.69
N GLN A 60 -3.81 9.75 -4.78
CA GLN A 60 -4.72 9.12 -5.73
C GLN A 60 -3.92 8.10 -6.57
N CYS A 61 -4.41 6.86 -6.62
CA CYS A 61 -3.82 5.73 -7.31
C CYS A 61 -4.68 5.35 -8.51
N PHE A 62 -4.05 5.10 -9.66
CA PHE A 62 -4.75 4.86 -10.93
C PHE A 62 -4.40 3.47 -11.51
N ARG A 63 -5.40 2.62 -11.76
CA ARG A 63 -5.24 1.28 -12.34
C ARG A 63 -6.29 1.02 -13.42
N SER A 64 -5.89 0.43 -14.54
CA SER A 64 -6.82 0.15 -15.64
C SER A 64 -7.78 -1.00 -15.33
N GLU A 65 -7.41 -1.90 -14.41
CA GLU A 65 -8.20 -3.09 -14.05
C GLU A 65 -8.54 -3.97 -15.28
N ALA A 66 -7.66 -4.00 -16.29
CA ALA A 66 -7.89 -4.64 -17.59
C ALA A 66 -8.20 -6.15 -17.50
N GLY A 67 -7.77 -6.83 -16.43
CA GLY A 67 -8.05 -8.25 -16.17
C GLY A 67 -9.28 -8.56 -15.30
N SER A 68 -10.00 -7.55 -14.83
CA SER A 68 -11.02 -7.69 -13.77
C SER A 68 -12.47 -7.61 -14.27
N ALA A 69 -12.71 -7.71 -15.59
CA ALA A 69 -14.04 -7.59 -16.17
C ALA A 69 -15.07 -8.52 -15.49
N GLY A 70 -16.12 -7.92 -14.91
CA GLY A 70 -17.22 -8.65 -14.26
C GLY A 70 -16.97 -9.07 -12.81
N LYS A 71 -15.80 -8.82 -12.23
CA LYS A 71 -15.51 -9.09 -10.80
C LYS A 71 -15.54 -7.79 -9.99
N ASP A 72 -16.32 -7.76 -8.91
CA ASP A 72 -16.42 -6.64 -7.97
C ASP A 72 -16.74 -5.28 -8.65
N THR A 73 -17.55 -5.31 -9.71
CA THR A 73 -17.88 -4.13 -10.53
C THR A 73 -18.88 -3.18 -9.88
N ALA A 74 -19.59 -3.63 -8.83
CA ALA A 74 -20.53 -2.83 -8.06
C ALA A 74 -19.90 -2.40 -6.73
N GLY A 75 -20.06 -1.12 -6.37
CA GLY A 75 -19.52 -0.54 -5.13
C GLY A 75 -18.13 0.09 -5.32
N MET A 76 -17.35 0.12 -4.24
CA MET A 76 -16.06 0.83 -4.19
C MET A 76 -14.84 -0.10 -4.00
N LEU A 77 -15.03 -1.42 -4.04
CA LEU A 77 -13.95 -2.37 -3.73
C LEU A 77 -12.85 -2.38 -4.83
N ARG A 78 -13.27 -2.19 -6.08
CA ARG A 78 -12.42 -2.10 -7.26
C ARG A 78 -12.81 -0.89 -8.10
N GLN A 79 -11.89 0.07 -8.23
CA GLN A 79 -12.10 1.32 -8.94
C GLN A 79 -10.85 1.65 -9.76
N HIS A 80 -11.03 2.37 -10.88
CA HIS A 80 -9.88 2.85 -11.66
C HIS A 80 -9.06 3.92 -10.94
N GLN A 81 -9.68 4.64 -10.01
CA GLN A 81 -9.06 5.63 -9.15
C GLN A 81 -9.46 5.35 -7.70
N PHE A 82 -8.48 5.32 -6.79
CA PHE A 82 -8.72 5.16 -5.36
C PHE A 82 -7.64 5.84 -4.53
N GLU A 83 -7.95 6.15 -3.28
CA GLU A 83 -7.01 6.75 -2.33
C GLU A 83 -6.27 5.68 -1.53
N LYS A 84 -4.96 5.90 -1.33
CA LYS A 84 -4.12 5.03 -0.52
C LYS A 84 -3.08 5.83 0.24
N VAL A 85 -2.90 5.48 1.52
CA VAL A 85 -1.72 5.89 2.31
C VAL A 85 -0.69 4.78 2.20
N GLU A 86 0.46 5.07 1.59
CA GLU A 86 1.53 4.10 1.40
C GLU A 86 2.62 4.28 2.47
N MET A 87 3.24 3.18 2.87
CA MET A 87 4.50 3.14 3.60
C MET A 87 5.58 2.62 2.67
N VAL A 88 6.73 3.28 2.63
CA VAL A 88 7.93 2.81 1.91
C VAL A 88 9.13 2.89 2.85
N SER A 89 9.94 1.84 2.86
CA SER A 89 11.20 1.81 3.58
C SER A 89 12.35 1.43 2.66
N ILE A 90 13.47 2.15 2.79
CA ILE A 90 14.76 1.83 2.19
C ILE A 90 15.68 1.44 3.33
N THR A 91 16.19 0.22 3.32
CA THR A 91 16.89 -0.35 4.49
C THR A 91 18.25 -0.92 4.12
N HIS A 92 19.07 -1.10 5.15
CA HIS A 92 20.20 -2.01 5.07
C HIS A 92 19.68 -3.45 4.80
N PRO A 93 20.37 -4.28 4.00
CA PRO A 93 19.92 -5.64 3.69
C PRO A 93 19.61 -6.50 4.93
N ASN A 94 20.50 -6.45 5.93
CA ASN A 94 20.38 -7.24 7.17
C ASN A 94 19.13 -6.91 8.01
N ASP A 95 18.56 -5.71 7.85
CA ASP A 95 17.42 -5.25 8.68
C ASP A 95 16.08 -5.39 7.94
N SER A 96 16.09 -5.75 6.66
CA SER A 96 14.90 -5.72 5.81
C SER A 96 13.76 -6.62 6.30
N LEU A 97 14.05 -7.82 6.81
CA LEU A 97 13.00 -8.70 7.35
C LEU A 97 12.40 -8.18 8.66
N ALA A 98 13.22 -7.56 9.52
CA ALA A 98 12.71 -6.91 10.73
C ALA A 98 11.85 -5.69 10.38
N GLU A 99 12.22 -4.93 9.35
CA GLU A 99 11.41 -3.82 8.84
C GLU A 99 10.10 -4.32 8.22
N HIS A 100 10.09 -5.46 7.52
CA HIS A 100 8.87 -6.08 6.97
C HIS A 100 7.85 -6.40 8.06
N GLU A 101 8.31 -7.00 9.16
CA GLU A 101 7.47 -7.27 10.33
C GLU A 101 6.96 -5.97 10.97
N ARG A 102 7.84 -4.98 11.15
CA ARG A 102 7.46 -3.66 11.69
C ARG A 102 6.39 -2.98 10.83
N MET A 103 6.55 -2.96 9.50
CA MET A 103 5.58 -2.37 8.57
C MET A 103 4.25 -3.12 8.59
N THR A 104 4.28 -4.45 8.66
CA THR A 104 3.06 -5.27 8.83
C THR A 104 2.34 -4.86 10.13
N ASN A 105 3.07 -4.70 11.23
CA ASN A 105 2.51 -4.27 12.51
C ASN A 105 1.98 -2.82 12.48
N CYS A 106 2.55 -1.92 11.66
CA CYS A 106 1.97 -0.59 11.45
C CYS A 106 0.60 -0.65 10.79
N ALA A 107 0.42 -1.47 9.75
CA ALA A 107 -0.88 -1.65 9.10
C ALA A 107 -1.91 -2.29 10.06
N LYS A 108 -1.50 -3.30 10.83
CA LYS A 108 -2.31 -3.94 11.88
C LYS A 108 -2.80 -2.93 12.93
N ALA A 109 -1.90 -2.10 13.43
CA ALA A 109 -2.22 -1.12 14.47
C ALA A 109 -3.29 -0.11 14.02
N ILE A 110 -3.40 0.18 12.71
CA ILE A 110 -4.48 1.02 12.18
C ILE A 110 -5.82 0.27 12.23
N LEU A 111 -5.87 -0.98 11.79
CA LEU A 111 -7.08 -1.81 11.85
C LEU A 111 -7.55 -2.03 13.29
N GLU A 112 -6.63 -2.29 14.22
CA GLU A 112 -6.91 -2.46 15.65
C GLU A 112 -7.50 -1.17 16.26
N LYS A 113 -6.94 0.00 15.93
CA LYS A 113 -7.49 1.29 16.38
C LYS A 113 -8.87 1.60 15.80
N LEU A 114 -9.13 1.11 14.59
CA LEU A 114 -10.43 1.24 13.93
C LEU A 114 -11.44 0.17 14.40
N ASP A 115 -11.04 -0.73 15.30
CA ASP A 115 -11.87 -1.85 15.78
C ASP A 115 -12.40 -2.73 14.64
N LEU A 116 -11.56 -2.97 13.62
CA LEU A 116 -11.90 -3.78 12.45
C LEU A 116 -11.35 -5.20 12.60
N PRO A 117 -12.19 -6.26 12.56
CA PRO A 117 -11.71 -7.63 12.57
C PRO A 117 -10.93 -7.95 11.29
N TYR A 118 -9.75 -8.55 11.44
CA TYR A 118 -8.87 -8.87 10.31
C TYR A 118 -8.09 -10.16 10.54
N ARG A 119 -7.51 -10.69 9.46
CA ARG A 119 -6.49 -11.76 9.49
C ARG A 119 -5.26 -11.35 8.70
N VAL A 120 -4.13 -11.97 9.02
CA VAL A 120 -2.86 -11.80 8.29
C VAL A 120 -2.56 -13.06 7.50
N MET A 121 -2.31 -12.91 6.21
CA MET A 121 -2.00 -13.99 5.28
C MET A 121 -0.57 -13.83 4.79
N LEU A 122 0.28 -14.85 5.02
CA LEU A 122 1.56 -14.96 4.31
C LEU A 122 1.27 -15.54 2.93
N LEU A 123 1.58 -14.80 1.86
CA LEU A 123 1.29 -15.24 0.50
C LEU A 123 2.17 -16.42 0.10
N CYS A 124 1.59 -17.37 -0.64
CA CYS A 124 2.35 -18.46 -1.23
C CYS A 124 3.19 -17.97 -2.42
N SER A 125 4.11 -18.80 -2.91
CA SER A 125 4.97 -18.42 -4.05
C SER A 125 4.20 -18.14 -5.35
N GLY A 126 3.02 -18.75 -5.53
CA GLY A 126 2.15 -18.51 -6.69
C GLY A 126 1.43 -17.16 -6.67
N ASP A 127 1.18 -16.61 -5.48
CA ASP A 127 0.46 -15.35 -5.28
C ASP A 127 1.38 -14.17 -4.95
N THR A 128 2.64 -14.44 -4.61
CA THR A 128 3.63 -13.39 -4.33
C THR A 128 3.95 -12.59 -5.59
N GLY A 129 3.84 -11.26 -5.49
CA GLY A 129 4.11 -10.35 -6.60
C GLY A 129 5.53 -10.49 -7.16
N PHE A 130 5.69 -10.24 -8.46
CA PHE A 130 6.92 -10.55 -9.21
C PHE A 130 8.22 -9.94 -8.64
N GLY A 131 8.13 -8.77 -8.00
CA GLY A 131 9.29 -8.09 -7.40
C GLY A 131 9.45 -8.32 -5.90
N ALA A 132 8.61 -9.13 -5.27
CA ALA A 132 8.61 -9.36 -3.83
C ALA A 132 9.29 -10.70 -3.47
N GLN A 133 10.09 -10.70 -2.41
CA GLN A 133 10.65 -11.91 -1.79
C GLN A 133 9.69 -12.53 -0.77
N LYS A 134 8.90 -11.68 -0.09
CA LYS A 134 7.89 -12.08 0.90
C LYS A 134 6.82 -11.01 0.99
N THR A 135 5.56 -11.43 1.09
CA THR A 135 4.41 -10.54 1.22
C THR A 135 3.47 -11.01 2.31
N ASN A 136 3.04 -10.08 3.17
CA ASN A 136 1.93 -10.29 4.09
C ASN A 136 0.74 -9.45 3.62
N ASP A 137 -0.38 -10.10 3.37
CA ASP A 137 -1.66 -9.43 3.15
C ASP A 137 -2.42 -9.34 4.48
N LEU A 138 -3.05 -8.20 4.72
CA LEU A 138 -4.05 -8.05 5.76
C LEU A 138 -5.40 -8.06 5.07
N GLU A 139 -6.27 -8.94 5.53
CA GLU A 139 -7.62 -9.05 5.01
C GLU A 139 -8.62 -8.70 6.11
N VAL A 140 -9.52 -7.78 5.83
CA VAL A 140 -10.54 -7.29 6.76
C VAL A 140 -11.85 -8.05 6.56
N TRP A 141 -12.57 -8.33 7.64
CA TRP A 141 -13.88 -8.97 7.59
C TRP A 141 -14.93 -7.99 7.05
N LEU A 142 -15.70 -8.44 6.05
CA LEU A 142 -16.82 -7.68 5.48
C LEU A 142 -18.14 -8.44 5.76
N PRO A 143 -18.93 -8.03 6.77
CA PRO A 143 -20.17 -8.70 7.14
C PRO A 143 -21.17 -8.89 6.00
N GLY A 144 -21.32 -7.91 5.11
CA GLY A 144 -22.24 -7.98 3.98
C GLY A 144 -21.82 -9.00 2.92
N GLN A 145 -20.51 -9.30 2.85
CA GLN A 145 -19.96 -10.30 1.94
C GLN A 145 -19.66 -11.65 2.63
N GLN A 146 -19.78 -11.72 3.95
CA GLN A 146 -19.47 -12.89 4.78
C GLN A 146 -18.08 -13.49 4.48
N THR A 147 -17.08 -12.61 4.27
CA THR A 147 -15.73 -13.06 3.92
C THR A 147 -14.67 -12.03 4.29
N TYR A 148 -13.42 -12.46 4.29
CA TYR A 148 -12.25 -11.60 4.43
C TYR A 148 -11.83 -11.06 3.05
N ARG A 149 -11.56 -9.76 2.95
CA ARG A 149 -11.05 -9.09 1.74
C ARG A 149 -9.77 -8.34 2.03
N GLU A 150 -8.81 -8.43 1.12
CA GLU A 150 -7.55 -7.71 1.20
C GLU A 150 -7.80 -6.20 1.42
N ILE A 151 -7.14 -5.60 2.41
CA ILE A 151 -7.16 -4.15 2.69
C ILE A 151 -5.74 -3.55 2.66
N SER A 152 -4.72 -4.40 2.82
CA SER A 152 -3.32 -4.03 2.76
C SER A 152 -2.49 -5.20 2.26
N SER A 153 -1.41 -4.88 1.54
CA SER A 153 -0.37 -5.81 1.14
C SER A 153 0.97 -5.18 1.51
N VAL A 154 1.82 -5.90 2.23
CA VAL A 154 3.13 -5.43 2.72
C VAL A 154 4.21 -6.36 2.24
N SER A 155 5.15 -5.85 1.44
CA SER A 155 6.17 -6.63 0.76
C SER A 155 7.58 -6.17 1.09
N VAL A 156 8.49 -7.14 1.18
CA VAL A 156 9.93 -6.91 1.08
C VAL A 156 10.40 -7.34 -0.31
N CYS A 157 11.03 -6.43 -1.04
CA CYS A 157 11.50 -6.66 -2.41
C CYS A 157 12.98 -7.07 -2.46
N GLY A 158 13.67 -7.07 -1.32
CA GLY A 158 15.12 -7.23 -1.28
C GLY A 158 15.80 -6.16 -2.15
N ASP A 159 16.82 -6.56 -2.89
CA ASP A 159 17.55 -5.68 -3.80
C ASP A 159 16.92 -5.58 -5.21
N PHE A 160 15.75 -6.19 -5.46
CA PHE A 160 15.15 -6.29 -6.80
C PHE A 160 14.92 -4.91 -7.44
N GLN A 161 14.19 -4.03 -6.73
CA GLN A 161 13.94 -2.67 -7.20
C GLN A 161 15.22 -1.83 -7.15
N ALA A 162 16.03 -2.01 -6.10
CA ALA A 162 17.29 -1.29 -5.93
C ALA A 162 18.25 -1.51 -7.12
N ARG A 163 18.34 -2.73 -7.64
CA ARG A 163 19.13 -3.05 -8.85
C ARG A 163 18.64 -2.33 -10.08
N ARG A 164 17.31 -2.31 -10.31
CA ARG A 164 16.69 -1.62 -11.46
C ARG A 164 16.88 -0.10 -11.39
N MET A 165 16.80 0.46 -10.18
CA MET A 165 16.97 1.89 -9.94
C MET A 165 18.44 2.31 -9.73
N ASN A 166 19.37 1.36 -9.67
CA ASN A 166 20.77 1.59 -9.25
C ASN A 166 20.90 2.29 -7.86
N ALA A 167 20.00 1.98 -6.93
CA ALA A 167 19.95 2.53 -5.59
C ALA A 167 20.90 1.78 -4.65
N ARG A 168 21.91 2.46 -4.10
CA ARG A 168 22.97 1.85 -3.31
C ARG A 168 23.19 2.58 -2.00
N TYR A 169 23.89 1.95 -1.07
CA TYR A 169 24.45 2.60 0.12
C TYR A 169 25.96 2.41 0.17
N LYS A 170 26.64 3.30 0.91
CA LYS A 170 28.07 3.18 1.17
C LYS A 170 28.28 2.54 2.56
N PRO A 171 28.87 1.34 2.65
CA PRO A 171 29.18 0.71 3.93
C PRO A 171 30.12 1.57 4.79
N SER A 172 29.85 1.64 6.08
CA SER A 172 30.63 2.40 7.07
C SER A 172 31.98 1.74 7.33
N SER A 173 32.08 0.42 7.14
CA SER A 173 33.33 -0.34 7.12
C SER A 173 34.24 0.01 5.94
N GLY A 174 33.76 0.82 4.99
CA GLY A 174 34.44 1.11 3.73
C GLY A 174 34.16 0.05 2.66
N GLY A 175 34.72 0.24 1.47
CA GLY A 175 34.53 -0.66 0.34
C GLY A 175 33.63 -0.10 -0.77
N LYS A 176 33.17 -1.00 -1.66
CA LYS A 176 32.33 -0.63 -2.81
C LYS A 176 30.88 -0.41 -2.33
N PRO A 177 30.12 0.52 -2.94
CA PRO A 177 28.70 0.67 -2.64
C PRO A 177 27.92 -0.62 -2.92
N GLU A 178 27.00 -0.96 -2.03
CA GLU A 178 26.15 -2.15 -2.08
C GLU A 178 24.69 -1.76 -2.29
N PHE A 179 23.84 -2.67 -2.78
CA PHE A 179 22.43 -2.36 -3.01
C PHE A 179 21.66 -2.32 -1.69
N VAL A 180 20.79 -1.31 -1.54
CA VAL A 180 19.81 -1.26 -0.45
C VAL A 180 18.72 -2.30 -0.64
N HIS A 181 17.99 -2.62 0.42
CA HIS A 181 16.71 -3.32 0.29
C HIS A 181 15.55 -2.32 0.26
N THR A 182 14.50 -2.63 -0.50
CA THR A 182 13.28 -1.84 -0.57
C THR A 182 12.08 -2.61 -0.04
N LEU A 183 11.19 -1.88 0.63
CA LEU A 183 9.95 -2.38 1.17
C LEU A 183 8.84 -1.39 0.89
N ASN A 184 7.64 -1.92 0.70
CA ASN A 184 6.43 -1.12 0.53
C ASN A 184 5.26 -1.81 1.22
N GLY A 185 4.24 -1.03 1.57
CA GLY A 185 2.98 -1.60 1.98
C GLY A 185 1.90 -0.55 2.22
N SER A 186 0.66 -0.98 2.04
CA SER A 186 -0.51 -0.13 2.30
C SER A 186 -0.68 0.13 3.80
N GLY A 187 -1.03 1.35 4.19
CA GLY A 187 -1.34 1.71 5.58
C GLY A 187 -2.50 2.68 5.71
N LEU A 188 -3.62 2.59 4.99
CA LEU A 188 -4.21 1.46 4.25
C LEU A 188 -4.73 1.93 2.88
N ALA A 189 -5.36 1.04 2.10
CA ALA A 189 -6.21 1.48 0.99
C ALA A 189 -7.50 2.13 1.55
N VAL A 190 -7.63 3.46 1.38
CA VAL A 190 -8.66 4.27 2.06
C VAL A 190 -10.07 3.86 1.65
N GLY A 191 -10.30 3.61 0.35
CA GLY A 191 -11.61 3.17 -0.15
C GLY A 191 -12.07 1.83 0.44
N ARG A 192 -11.16 0.85 0.55
CA ARG A 192 -11.47 -0.44 1.18
C ARG A 192 -11.69 -0.31 2.69
N CYS A 193 -10.94 0.59 3.33
CA CYS A 193 -11.13 0.92 4.74
C CYS A 193 -12.49 1.55 5.02
N LEU A 194 -12.98 2.43 4.13
CA LEU A 194 -14.32 3.00 4.21
C LEU A 194 -15.39 1.91 4.17
N ILE A 195 -15.30 0.97 3.21
CA ILE A 195 -16.23 -0.17 3.12
C ILE A 195 -16.23 -0.96 4.44
N ALA A 196 -15.05 -1.27 4.97
CA ALA A 196 -14.93 -2.03 6.21
C ALA A 196 -15.56 -1.30 7.41
N VAL A 197 -15.35 0.02 7.53
CA VAL A 197 -15.96 0.84 8.58
C VAL A 197 -17.49 0.88 8.43
N LEU A 198 -18.01 1.04 7.21
CA LEU A 198 -19.46 1.07 6.97
C LEU A 198 -20.10 -0.29 7.29
N GLU A 199 -19.55 -1.39 6.78
CA GLU A 199 -20.15 -2.72 6.97
C GLU A 199 -20.03 -3.21 8.42
N ASN A 200 -18.92 -2.96 9.12
CA ASN A 200 -18.76 -3.39 10.52
C ASN A 200 -19.46 -2.46 11.51
N GLY A 201 -19.72 -1.19 11.11
CA GLY A 201 -20.42 -0.21 11.94
C GLY A 201 -21.95 -0.19 11.77
N GLN A 202 -22.50 -0.91 10.80
CA GLN A 202 -23.93 -0.85 10.46
C GLN A 202 -24.84 -1.20 11.64
N GLN A 203 -25.97 -0.51 11.74
CA GLN A 203 -27.04 -0.73 12.71
C GLN A 203 -28.33 -1.15 12.01
N GLU A 204 -29.29 -1.74 12.73
CA GLU A 204 -30.56 -2.24 12.17
C GLU A 204 -31.39 -1.15 11.48
N ASP A 205 -31.29 0.10 11.94
CA ASP A 205 -32.01 1.26 11.39
C ASP A 205 -31.35 1.86 10.12
N GLY A 206 -30.23 1.28 9.67
CA GLY A 206 -29.44 1.73 8.52
C GLY A 206 -28.41 2.81 8.85
N SER A 207 -28.29 3.26 10.11
CA SER A 207 -27.19 4.12 10.54
C SER A 207 -25.87 3.34 10.65
N VAL A 208 -24.75 4.05 10.69
CA VAL A 208 -23.41 3.47 10.88
C VAL A 208 -22.76 4.12 12.08
N LYS A 209 -22.41 3.32 13.09
CA LYS A 209 -21.55 3.73 14.19
C LYS A 209 -20.10 3.77 13.69
N LEU A 210 -19.44 4.91 13.87
CA LEU A 210 -18.06 5.10 13.46
C LEU A 210 -17.09 4.73 14.60
N PRO A 211 -15.88 4.23 14.28
CA PRO A 211 -14.84 3.97 15.27
C PRO A 211 -14.50 5.21 16.10
N GLU A 212 -14.38 5.06 17.42
CA GLU A 212 -14.16 6.19 18.35
C GLU A 212 -12.88 6.97 18.01
N ILE A 213 -11.84 6.31 17.48
CA ILE A 213 -10.58 6.95 17.09
C ILE A 213 -10.77 8.02 15.99
N LEU A 214 -11.83 7.93 15.19
CA LEU A 214 -12.13 8.88 14.11
C LEU A 214 -12.80 10.16 14.62
N LYS A 215 -13.37 10.17 15.82
CA LYS A 215 -14.15 11.29 16.38
C LYS A 215 -13.42 12.63 16.30
N ASN A 216 -12.12 12.65 16.61
CA ASN A 216 -11.32 13.88 16.57
C ASN A 216 -11.09 14.40 15.14
N TYR A 217 -11.16 13.54 14.13
CA TYR A 217 -11.05 13.91 12.72
C TYR A 217 -12.42 14.32 12.12
N LEU A 218 -13.51 13.97 12.80
CA LEU A 218 -14.88 14.17 12.34
C LEU A 218 -15.63 15.26 13.14
N GLY A 219 -14.90 16.07 13.90
CA GLY A 219 -15.49 17.19 14.66
C GLY A 219 -16.38 16.74 15.83
N GLY A 220 -16.05 15.62 16.47
CA GLY A 220 -16.82 15.08 17.61
C GLY A 220 -17.93 14.10 17.22
N LYS A 221 -18.20 13.97 15.92
CA LYS A 221 -19.24 13.12 15.34
C LYS A 221 -18.85 11.66 15.38
N THR A 222 -19.83 10.78 15.61
CA THR A 222 -19.60 9.34 15.82
C THR A 222 -20.58 8.46 15.07
N VAL A 223 -21.55 9.02 14.35
CA VAL A 223 -22.56 8.27 13.61
C VAL A 223 -22.76 8.85 12.22
N ILE A 224 -23.00 8.00 11.23
CA ILE A 224 -23.64 8.38 9.98
C ILE A 224 -25.11 7.94 10.09
N ASP A 225 -26.06 8.85 9.99
CA ASP A 225 -27.49 8.51 10.06
C ASP A 225 -27.95 7.75 8.80
N ASN A 226 -29.18 7.21 8.83
CA ASN A 226 -29.74 6.47 7.70
C ASN A 226 -30.07 7.31 6.46
N ARG A 227 -29.82 8.63 6.51
CA ARG A 227 -29.91 9.56 5.37
C ARG A 227 -28.52 9.94 4.84
N GLY A 228 -27.45 9.43 5.44
CA GLY A 228 -26.07 9.71 5.07
C GLY A 228 -25.49 10.97 5.71
N ASN A 229 -26.15 11.56 6.72
CA ASN A 229 -25.60 12.72 7.42
C ASN A 229 -24.63 12.27 8.50
N LEU A 230 -23.47 12.94 8.57
CA LEU A 230 -22.53 12.76 9.66
C LEU A 230 -23.00 13.54 10.89
N CYS A 231 -23.24 12.81 12.00
CA CYS A 231 -23.85 13.27 13.26
C CYS A 231 -22.93 13.04 14.46
#